data_AF-A0A537DVD0-F1
#
_entry.id   AF-A0A537DVD0-F1
#
_cell.length_a   1.000
_cell.length_b   1.000
_cell.length_c   1.000
_cell.angle_alpha   90.00
_cell.angle_beta   90.00
_cell.angle_gamma   90.00
#
_symmetry.space_group_name_H-M   'P 1'
#
loop_
_entity.id
_entity.type
_entity.pdbx_description
1 polymer ?
#
loop_
_entity_poly.entity_id
_entity_poly.type
_entity_poly.pdbx_seq_one_letter_code
_entity_poly.pdbx_strand_id
1 'polypeptide(L)'
;MPKTTLTVELKELHDRASEATQFLKSKVEGKMKAKGTQLQIEGARTKEVKLLLHKFLHHQGLNHYRVLSQSGVLEITPPEKHEVRPPEREGSSPTAAQTTPYLFPQTPVLTPEKKKRAKPKHKHE
;
A
#
# COMPACT_ATOMS: atom_id res chain seq x y z
N MET A 1 -23.78 13.99 -22.70
CA MET A 1 -22.90 13.19 -21.84
C MET A 1 -22.37 14.09 -20.74
N PRO A 2 -22.53 13.73 -19.45
CA PRO A 2 -21.96 14.52 -18.35
C PRO A 2 -20.44 14.55 -18.49
N LYS A 3 -19.86 15.75 -18.32
CA LYS A 3 -18.40 15.92 -18.34
C LYS A 3 -17.85 15.32 -17.06
N THR A 4 -17.01 14.30 -17.17
CA THR A 4 -16.32 13.70 -16.03
C THR A 4 -15.32 14.69 -15.46
N THR A 5 -15.50 15.04 -14.19
CA THR A 5 -14.56 15.84 -13.40
C THR A 5 -13.67 14.92 -12.60
N LEU A 6 -12.37 15.02 -12.81
CA LEU A 6 -11.36 14.23 -12.12
C LEU A 6 -10.61 15.13 -11.16
N THR A 7 -10.44 14.72 -9.91
CA THR A 7 -9.61 15.44 -8.93
C THR A 7 -8.31 14.67 -8.72
N VAL A 8 -7.17 15.35 -8.77
CA VAL A 8 -5.86 14.77 -8.50
C VAL A 8 -5.31 15.41 -7.22
N GLU A 9 -4.97 14.61 -6.23
CA GLU A 9 -4.34 15.05 -4.99
C GLU A 9 -2.83 14.82 -5.06
N LEU A 10 -2.07 15.91 -4.94
CA LEU A 10 -0.61 15.94 -5.00
C LEU A 10 0.02 16.24 -3.63
N LYS A 11 -0.71 16.00 -2.53
CA LYS A 11 -0.32 16.37 -1.16
C LYS A 11 1.07 15.82 -0.78
N GLU A 12 1.33 14.57 -1.13
CA GLU A 12 2.55 13.82 -0.77
C GLU A 12 3.78 14.18 -1.61
N LEU A 13 3.62 15.00 -2.66
CA LEU A 13 4.72 15.42 -3.54
C LEU A 13 5.43 16.70 -3.08
N HIS A 14 4.84 17.45 -2.14
CA HIS A 14 5.34 18.72 -1.60
C HIS A 14 6.00 19.61 -2.69
N ASP A 15 7.32 19.74 -2.68
CA ASP A 15 8.11 20.61 -3.58
C ASP A 15 7.89 20.33 -5.07
N ARG A 16 7.58 19.07 -5.42
CA ARG A 16 7.40 18.61 -6.80
C ARG A 16 5.97 18.72 -7.31
N ALA A 17 5.04 19.19 -6.47
CA ALA A 17 3.64 19.37 -6.87
C ALA A 17 3.50 20.39 -8.01
N SER A 18 4.30 21.46 -8.01
CA SER A 18 4.30 22.48 -9.06
C SER A 18 4.72 21.89 -10.41
N GLU A 19 5.83 21.14 -10.45
CA GLU A 19 6.32 20.44 -11.63
C GLU A 19 5.31 19.43 -12.16
N ALA A 20 4.67 18.67 -11.28
CA ALA A 20 3.63 17.71 -11.65
C ALA A 20 2.44 18.42 -12.33
N THR A 21 2.02 19.58 -11.81
CA THR A 21 0.92 20.35 -12.44
C THR A 21 1.31 20.89 -13.81
N GLN A 22 2.55 21.35 -14.00
CA GLN A 22 3.04 21.82 -15.30
C GLN A 22 3.14 20.67 -16.30
N PHE A 23 3.65 19.51 -15.87
CA PHE A 23 3.72 18.31 -16.68
C PHE A 23 2.34 17.87 -17.17
N LEU A 24 1.36 17.78 -16.26
CA LEU A 24 -0.02 17.43 -16.62
C LEU A 24 -0.65 18.48 -17.55
N LYS A 25 -0.42 19.78 -17.32
CA LYS A 25 -0.86 20.85 -18.23
C LYS A 25 -0.33 20.69 -19.65
N SER A 26 0.92 20.23 -19.80
CA SER A 26 1.53 20.05 -21.13
C SER A 26 1.03 18.80 -21.87
N LYS A 27 0.48 17.80 -21.17
CA LYS A 27 0.16 16.48 -21.73
C LYS A 27 -1.33 16.18 -21.81
N VAL A 28 -2.14 16.80 -20.97
CA VAL A 28 -3.58 16.57 -20.92
C VAL A 28 -4.29 17.70 -21.65
N GLU A 29 -5.00 17.34 -22.71
CA GLU A 29 -5.94 18.24 -23.38
C GLU A 29 -7.20 18.37 -22.52
N GLY A 30 -7.48 19.56 -22.01
CA GLY A 30 -8.66 19.80 -21.18
C GLY A 30 -8.59 21.06 -20.33
N LYS A 31 -9.71 21.43 -19.72
CA LYS A 31 -9.75 22.52 -18.75
C LYS A 31 -9.21 22.01 -17.42
N MET A 32 -8.14 22.64 -16.95
CA MET A 32 -7.50 22.34 -15.68
C MET A 32 -7.57 23.53 -14.73
N LYS A 33 -7.97 23.28 -13.48
CA LYS A 33 -7.95 24.25 -12.39
C LYS A 33 -7.06 23.73 -11.27
N ALA A 34 -5.98 24.44 -10.97
CA ALA A 34 -5.10 24.13 -9.86
C ALA A 34 -5.59 24.86 -8.59
N LYS A 35 -5.72 24.12 -7.49
CA LYS A 35 -6.07 24.61 -6.16
C LYS A 35 -4.99 24.14 -5.17
N GLY A 36 -3.85 24.83 -5.15
CA GLY A 36 -2.71 24.46 -4.30
C GLY A 36 -2.22 23.03 -4.60
N THR A 37 -2.47 22.10 -3.67
CA THR A 37 -2.10 20.69 -3.75
C THR A 37 -3.13 19.80 -4.48
N GLN A 38 -4.28 20.36 -4.88
CA GLN A 38 -5.29 19.65 -5.66
C GLN A 38 -5.36 20.20 -7.09
N LEU A 39 -5.55 19.31 -8.07
CA LEU A 39 -5.74 19.65 -9.47
C LEU A 39 -7.06 19.06 -9.97
N GLN A 40 -7.97 19.91 -10.45
CA GLN A 40 -9.21 19.49 -11.07
C GLN A 40 -9.06 19.48 -12.59
N ILE A 41 -9.38 18.36 -13.22
CA ILE A 41 -9.29 18.13 -14.66
C ILE A 41 -10.69 17.80 -15.20
N GLU A 42 -11.19 18.61 -16.13
CA GLU A 42 -12.46 18.36 -16.81
C GLU A 42 -12.22 17.62 -18.13
N GLY A 43 -12.93 16.51 -18.35
CA GLY A 43 -12.96 15.81 -19.63
C GLY A 43 -11.85 14.79 -19.88
N ALA A 44 -10.90 14.64 -18.94
CA ALA A 44 -9.84 13.64 -19.06
C ALA A 44 -10.26 12.26 -18.54
N ARG A 45 -9.72 11.20 -19.16
CA ARG A 45 -9.92 9.83 -18.68
C ARG A 45 -9.01 9.53 -17.51
N THR A 46 -9.55 8.95 -16.44
CA THR A 46 -8.80 8.57 -15.23
C THR A 46 -7.56 7.73 -15.52
N LYS A 47 -7.66 6.78 -16.47
CA LYS A 47 -6.55 5.89 -16.84
C LYS A 47 -5.38 6.64 -17.49
N GLU A 48 -5.67 7.63 -18.32
CA GLU A 48 -4.65 8.43 -19.01
C GLU A 48 -3.89 9.32 -18.02
N VAL A 49 -4.62 10.00 -17.14
CA VAL A 49 -4.02 10.84 -16.08
C VAL A 49 -3.19 9.98 -15.12
N LYS A 50 -3.69 8.81 -14.72
CA LYS A 50 -2.94 7.85 -13.90
C LYS A 50 -1.62 7.42 -14.56
N LEU A 51 -1.65 7.11 -15.86
CA LEU A 51 -0.45 6.74 -16.60
C LEU A 51 0.57 7.89 -16.66
N LEU A 52 0.10 9.11 -16.91
CA LEU A 52 0.97 10.29 -16.93
C LEU A 52 1.62 10.54 -15.57
N LEU A 53 0.87 10.39 -14.48
CA LEU A 53 1.40 10.49 -13.13
C LEU A 53 2.48 9.43 -12.88
N HIS A 54 2.26 8.17 -13.27
CA HIS A 54 3.30 7.14 -13.15
C HIS A 54 4.57 7.49 -13.94
N LYS A 55 4.43 8.02 -15.16
CA LYS A 55 5.58 8.47 -15.97
C LYS A 55 6.33 9.61 -15.30
N PHE A 56 5.61 10.59 -14.74
CA PHE A 56 6.20 11.69 -14.00
C PHE A 56 6.97 11.20 -12.76
N LEU A 57 6.36 10.33 -11.95
CA LEU A 57 7.00 9.76 -10.77
C LEU A 57 8.28 8.99 -11.13
N HIS A 58 8.24 8.20 -12.21
CA HIS A 58 9.41 7.48 -12.70
C HIS A 58 10.55 8.42 -13.13
N HIS A 59 10.23 9.46 -13.88
CA HIS A 59 11.22 10.44 -14.33
C HIS A 59 11.88 11.19 -13.16
N GLN A 60 11.14 11.38 -12.07
CA GLN A 60 11.60 12.05 -10.85
C GLN A 60 12.31 11.11 -9.85
N GLY A 61 12.47 9.83 -10.17
CA GLY A 61 13.06 8.83 -9.28
C GLY A 61 12.17 8.41 -8.11
N LEU A 62 10.87 8.76 -8.13
CA LEU A 62 9.88 8.45 -7.11
C LEU A 62 9.16 7.12 -7.39
N ASN A 63 9.92 6.10 -7.78
CA ASN A 63 9.38 4.79 -8.20
C ASN A 63 8.59 4.07 -7.11
N HIS A 64 8.84 4.44 -5.85
CA HIS A 64 8.22 3.84 -4.67
C HIS A 64 6.83 4.44 -4.35
N TYR A 65 6.47 5.56 -4.98
CA TYR A 65 5.16 6.17 -4.82
C TYR A 65 4.11 5.44 -5.66
N ARG A 66 2.91 5.32 -5.10
CA ARG A 66 1.76 4.67 -5.76
C ARG A 66 0.75 5.72 -6.17
N VAL A 67 0.08 5.50 -7.30
CA VAL A 67 -1.05 6.32 -7.76
C VAL A 67 -2.33 5.51 -7.61
N LEU A 68 -3.16 5.89 -6.65
CA LEU A 68 -4.44 5.25 -6.34
C LEU A 68 -5.57 6.02 -7.02
N SER A 69 -6.57 5.29 -7.51
CA SER A 69 -7.78 5.88 -8.12
C SER A 69 -8.97 5.48 -7.28
N GLN A 70 -9.52 6.40 -6.50
CA GLN A 70 -10.67 6.19 -5.64
C GLN A 70 -11.81 7.11 -6.08
N SER A 71 -12.90 6.55 -6.61
CA SER A 71 -14.17 7.26 -6.86
C SER A 71 -14.05 8.61 -7.59
N GLY A 72 -13.18 8.72 -8.60
CA GLY A 72 -12.96 9.96 -9.36
C GLY A 72 -11.88 10.88 -8.79
N VAL A 73 -11.22 10.46 -7.71
CA VAL A 73 -10.03 11.09 -7.14
C VAL A 73 -8.80 10.22 -7.42
N LEU A 74 -7.72 10.85 -7.86
CA LEU A 74 -6.41 10.25 -8.01
C LEU A 74 -5.50 10.75 -6.90
N GLU A 75 -5.10 9.85 -6.02
CA GLU A 75 -4.22 10.15 -4.90
C GLU A 75 -2.83 9.57 -5.15
N ILE A 76 -1.80 10.33 -4.77
CA ILE A 76 -0.43 9.86 -4.79
C ILE A 76 -0.05 9.53 -3.36
N THR A 77 0.23 8.26 -3.09
CA THR A 77 0.56 7.75 -1.77
C THR A 77 2.05 7.38 -1.72
N PRO A 78 2.78 7.72 -0.64
CA PRO A 78 4.15 7.27 -0.44
C PRO A 78 4.22 5.74 -0.39
N PRO A 79 5.42 5.16 -0.55
CA PRO A 79 5.60 3.74 -0.31
C PRO A 79 5.06 3.38 1.06
N GLU A 80 4.24 2.34 1.08
CA GLU A 80 3.89 1.63 2.30
C GLU A 80 5.21 1.29 2.97
N LYS A 81 5.46 1.86 4.16
CA LYS A 81 6.62 1.51 4.96
C LYS A 81 6.43 0.04 5.27
N HIS A 82 7.01 -0.83 4.45
CA HIS A 82 7.12 -2.22 4.77
C HIS A 82 7.89 -2.23 6.08
N GLU A 83 7.18 -2.45 7.18
CA GLU A 83 7.80 -2.89 8.41
C GLU A 83 8.69 -4.05 7.97
N VAL A 84 10.00 -3.84 8.07
CA VAL A 84 10.98 -4.85 7.70
C VAL A 84 10.58 -6.05 8.52
N ARG A 85 9.91 -7.03 7.90
CA ARG A 85 9.59 -8.27 8.58
C ARG A 85 10.95 -8.77 9.05
N PRO A 86 11.16 -8.97 10.36
CA PRO A 86 12.43 -9.50 10.82
C PRO A 86 12.69 -10.77 10.00
N PRO A 87 13.91 -10.94 9.47
CA PRO A 87 14.23 -12.11 8.66
C PRO A 87 13.73 -13.35 9.40
N GLU A 88 13.02 -14.22 8.70
CA GLU A 88 12.57 -15.49 9.28
C GLU A 88 13.79 -16.14 9.94
N ARG A 89 13.70 -16.36 11.26
CA ARG A 89 14.82 -16.88 12.04
C ARG A 89 15.37 -18.12 11.33
N GLU A 90 16.65 -18.10 10.97
CA GLU A 90 17.36 -19.25 10.44
C GLU A 90 17.19 -20.43 11.40
N GLY A 91 16.31 -21.37 11.01
CA GLY A 91 16.01 -22.59 11.76
C GLY A 91 15.23 -22.36 13.07
N SER A 92 13.99 -22.87 13.13
CA SER A 92 13.39 -23.18 14.43
C SER A 92 13.99 -24.49 14.95
N SER A 93 14.25 -24.57 16.26
CA SER A 93 14.62 -25.85 16.86
C SER A 93 13.49 -26.87 16.62
N PRO A 94 13.81 -28.12 16.23
CA PRO A 94 12.79 -29.13 15.98
C PRO A 94 11.93 -29.32 17.22
N THR A 95 10.62 -29.49 17.01
CA THR A 95 9.70 -29.79 18.12
C THR A 95 10.08 -31.14 18.73
N ALA A 96 9.85 -31.35 20.04
CA ALA A 96 10.15 -32.62 20.71
C ALA A 96 9.67 -33.86 19.93
N ALA A 97 8.46 -33.79 19.36
CA ALA A 97 7.90 -34.86 18.51
C ALA A 97 8.67 -35.15 17.21
N GLN A 98 9.41 -34.17 16.68
CA GLN A 98 10.25 -34.32 15.49
C GLN A 98 11.63 -34.92 15.82
N THR A 99 12.11 -34.76 17.05
CA THR A 99 13.42 -35.30 17.48
C THR A 99 13.31 -36.61 18.26
N THR A 100 12.12 -37.00 18.73
CA THR A 100 11.94 -38.28 19.42
C THR A 100 11.85 -39.42 18.40
N PRO A 101 12.63 -40.51 18.53
CA PRO A 101 12.50 -41.68 17.67
C PRO A 101 11.09 -42.30 17.79
N TYR A 102 10.64 -42.92 16.70
CA TYR A 102 9.30 -43.48 16.52
C TYR A 102 8.88 -44.35 17.72
N LEU A 103 7.78 -43.98 18.35
CA LEU A 103 7.28 -44.54 19.61
C LEU A 103 6.67 -45.93 19.39
N PHE A 104 7.05 -46.86 20.27
CA PHE A 104 6.61 -48.27 20.29
C PHE A 104 5.08 -48.42 20.43
N PRO A 105 4.47 -49.46 19.82
CA PRO A 105 3.01 -49.60 19.67
C PRO A 105 2.19 -49.77 20.98
N GLN A 106 2.81 -49.81 22.17
CA GLN A 106 2.11 -50.10 23.43
C GLN A 106 2.25 -49.01 24.52
N THR A 107 2.86 -47.86 24.24
CA THR A 107 2.91 -46.78 25.25
C THR A 107 1.65 -45.92 25.19
N PRO A 108 1.01 -45.58 26.33
CA PRO A 108 -0.13 -44.66 26.34
C PRO A 108 0.29 -43.28 25.81
N VAL A 109 -0.46 -42.77 24.84
CA VAL A 109 -0.20 -41.47 24.19
C VAL A 109 -0.32 -40.35 25.23
N LEU A 110 0.80 -39.69 25.55
CA LEU A 110 0.77 -38.45 26.31
C LEU A 110 0.21 -37.35 25.40
N THR A 111 -1.10 -37.15 25.44
CA THR A 111 -1.73 -36.02 24.75
C THR A 111 -1.20 -34.72 25.36
N PRO A 112 -0.71 -33.76 24.55
CA PRO A 112 -0.31 -32.48 25.10
C PRO A 112 -1.55 -31.81 25.67
N GLU A 113 -1.53 -31.51 26.97
CA GLU A 113 -2.55 -30.69 27.61
C GLU A 113 -2.73 -29.42 26.78
N LYS A 114 -3.95 -29.18 26.32
CA LYS A 114 -4.30 -27.94 25.64
C LYS A 114 -4.11 -26.80 26.63
N LYS A 115 -2.94 -26.15 26.61
CA LYS A 115 -2.75 -24.87 27.30
C LYS A 115 -3.81 -23.92 26.77
N LYS A 116 -4.84 -23.68 27.57
CA LYS A 116 -5.86 -22.67 27.30
C LYS A 116 -5.13 -21.34 27.13
N ARG A 117 -5.13 -20.80 25.91
CA ARG A 117 -4.69 -19.42 25.67
C ARG A 117 -5.59 -18.52 26.52
N ALA A 118 -5.02 -17.88 27.54
CA ALA A 118 -5.71 -16.83 28.26
C ALA A 118 -6.04 -15.71 27.27
N LYS A 119 -7.32 -15.36 27.15
CA LYS A 119 -7.74 -14.19 26.36
C LYS A 119 -7.13 -12.93 27.01
N PRO A 120 -6.58 -11.99 26.24
CA PRO A 120 -6.13 -10.72 26.80
C PRO A 120 -7.35 -9.98 27.38
N LYS A 121 -7.24 -9.53 28.63
CA LYS A 121 -8.26 -8.65 29.23
C LYS A 121 -8.19 -7.31 28.51
N HIS A 122 -9.29 -6.93 27.86
CA HIS A 122 -9.53 -5.56 27.43
C HIS A 122 -9.63 -4.70 28.69
N LYS A 123 -8.65 -3.84 28.96
CA LYS A 123 -8.82 -2.76 29.93
C LYS A 123 -9.66 -1.70 29.25
N HIS A 124 -10.87 -1.50 29.76
CA HIS A 124 -11.61 -0.25 29.61
C HIS A 124 -11.37 0.52 30.90
N GLU A 125 -10.62 1.61 30.81
CA GLU A 125 -10.85 2.88 31.50
C GLU A 125 -10.05 3.96 30.79
#